data_AF-A0A453HRJ7-F1
#
_entry.id   AF-A0A453HRJ7-F1
#
_cell.length_a   1.000
_cell.length_b   1.000
_cell.length_c   1.000
_cell.angle_alpha   90.00
_cell.angle_beta   90.00
_cell.angle_gamma   90.00
#
_symmetry.space_group_name_H-M   'P 1'
#
loop_
_entity.id
_entity.type
_entity.pdbx_description
1 polymer ?
#
loop_
_entity_poly.entity_id
_entity_poly.type
_entity_poly.pdbx_seq_one_letter_code
_entity_poly.pdbx_strand_id
1 'polypeptide(L)'
;MDRPCAHEQVTADDLTQLGPALYECMAHVIEGSVEKTDRSFMKISKLASVVDGPLQRMSRIIAHSLARRLICPVQGFAAALIDPSHYLEQSCLRAARENFADISPYLSTGFVTINRAMLEQVQDQKVVRIVDLSCSTTHQWQWIKILQDFHSRPGGPPELRLTVVHEDSEFLDNMQACLCKQAANLKLCFYFDKVIGKLET
;
A
#
# COMPACT_ATOMS: atom_id res chain seq x y z
N MET A 1 -41.80 -8.79 0.27
CA MET A 1 -42.00 -7.38 -0.11
C MET A 1 -40.83 -6.61 0.46
N ASP A 2 -39.72 -6.59 -0.28
CA ASP A 2 -38.55 -5.79 0.08
C ASP A 2 -38.84 -4.34 -0.26
N ARG A 3 -38.72 -3.45 0.73
CA ARG A 3 -38.68 -2.02 0.46
C ARG A 3 -37.37 -1.72 -0.27
N PRO A 4 -37.38 -0.99 -1.39
CA PRO A 4 -36.16 -0.41 -1.91
C PRO A 4 -35.61 0.53 -0.84
N CYS A 5 -34.37 0.30 -0.41
CA CYS A 5 -33.65 1.29 0.39
C CYS A 5 -33.47 2.50 -0.52
N ALA A 6 -34.24 3.56 -0.29
CA ALA A 6 -34.08 4.80 -1.02
C ALA A 6 -32.67 5.31 -0.71
N HIS A 7 -31.76 5.22 -1.68
CA HIS A 7 -30.52 5.97 -1.63
C HIS A 7 -30.91 7.45 -1.73
N GLU A 8 -31.03 8.13 -0.59
CA GLU A 8 -31.09 9.59 -0.55
C GLU A 8 -29.86 10.12 -1.28
N GLN A 9 -30.08 10.85 -2.36
CA GLN A 9 -29.01 11.45 -3.15
C GLN A 9 -28.32 12.52 -2.30
N VAL A 10 -27.08 12.23 -1.90
CA VAL A 10 -26.18 13.15 -1.21
C VAL A 10 -26.02 14.41 -2.08
N THR A 11 -26.36 15.57 -1.54
CA THR A 11 -26.29 16.84 -2.25
C THR A 11 -24.86 17.42 -2.22
N ALA A 12 -24.55 18.38 -3.09
CA ALA A 12 -23.25 19.06 -3.06
C ALA A 12 -23.01 19.77 -1.72
N ASP A 13 -24.06 20.30 -1.09
CA ASP A 13 -23.99 20.94 0.21
C ASP A 13 -23.64 19.94 1.32
N ASP A 14 -24.18 18.71 1.26
CA ASP A 14 -23.84 17.63 2.21
C ASP A 14 -22.35 17.26 2.18
N LEU A 15 -21.73 17.33 1.00
CA LEU A 15 -20.29 17.06 0.84
C LEU A 15 -19.41 18.14 1.48
N THR A 16 -19.85 19.41 1.45
CA THR A 16 -19.11 20.50 2.10
C THR A 16 -19.09 20.36 3.63
N GLN A 17 -20.08 19.68 4.21
CA GLN A 17 -20.21 19.49 5.66
C GLN A 17 -19.37 18.34 6.21
N LEU A 18 -18.91 17.41 5.36
CA LEU A 18 -18.14 16.23 5.77
C LEU A 18 -16.77 16.59 6.36
N GLY A 19 -16.03 17.51 5.74
CA GLY A 19 -14.75 17.99 6.25
C GLY A 19 -14.87 18.56 7.66
N PRO A 20 -15.69 19.61 7.88
CA PRO A 20 -15.96 20.17 9.20
C PRO A 20 -16.44 19.14 10.22
N ALA A 21 -17.35 18.24 9.84
CA ALA A 21 -17.87 17.20 10.74
C ALA A 21 -16.78 16.22 11.20
N LEU A 22 -15.82 15.89 10.33
CA LEU A 22 -14.66 15.07 10.72
C LEU A 22 -13.76 15.81 11.73
N TYR A 23 -13.48 17.09 11.50
CA TYR A 23 -12.68 17.90 12.43
C TYR A 23 -13.35 18.01 13.81
N GLU A 24 -14.65 18.28 13.85
CA GLU A 24 -15.43 18.28 15.11
C GLU A 24 -15.35 16.92 15.82
N CYS A 25 -15.53 15.83 15.07
CA CYS A 25 -15.43 14.48 15.62
C CYS A 25 -14.06 14.22 16.26
N MET A 26 -12.97 14.59 15.57
CA MET A 26 -11.61 14.47 16.10
C MET A 26 -11.44 15.28 17.39
N ALA A 27 -11.95 16.51 17.44
CA ALA A 27 -11.90 17.33 18.66
C ALA A 27 -12.64 16.67 19.82
N HIS A 28 -13.83 16.10 19.60
CA HIS A 28 -14.58 15.38 20.63
C HIS A 28 -13.87 14.11 21.10
N VAL A 29 -13.23 13.37 20.18
CA VAL A 29 -12.40 12.20 20.51
C VAL A 29 -11.21 12.59 21.39
N ILE A 30 -10.57 13.73 21.11
CA ILE A 30 -9.46 14.25 21.92
C ILE A 30 -9.96 14.71 23.30
N GLU A 31 -11.13 15.36 23.36
CA GLU A 31 -11.78 15.79 24.60
C GLU A 31 -12.17 14.59 25.50
N GLY A 32 -12.37 13.40 24.92
CA GLY A 32 -12.84 12.21 25.64
C GLY A 32 -14.34 12.22 25.92
N SER A 33 -15.10 13.11 25.28
CA SER A 33 -16.56 13.21 25.47
C SER A 33 -17.29 12.16 24.64
N VAL A 34 -17.62 11.02 25.25
CA VAL A 34 -18.33 9.90 24.61
C VAL A 34 -19.63 10.37 23.92
N GLU A 35 -20.41 11.21 24.59
CA GLU A 35 -21.69 11.69 24.08
C GLU A 35 -21.55 12.57 22.82
N LYS A 36 -20.57 13.49 22.81
CA LYS A 36 -20.31 14.33 21.64
C LYS A 36 -19.72 13.52 20.50
N THR A 37 -18.82 12.58 20.80
CA THR A 37 -18.23 11.67 19.82
C THR A 37 -19.27 10.77 19.16
N ASP A 38 -20.19 10.19 19.93
CA ASP A 38 -21.28 9.37 19.38
C ASP A 38 -22.17 10.18 18.42
N ARG A 39 -22.56 11.40 18.80
CA ARG A 39 -23.29 12.32 17.90
C ARG A 39 -22.51 12.62 16.62
N SER A 40 -21.21 12.90 16.73
CA SER A 40 -20.37 13.16 15.56
C SER A 40 -20.30 11.94 14.64
N PHE A 41 -20.16 10.73 15.17
CA PHE A 41 -20.20 9.50 14.37
C PHE A 41 -21.56 9.29 13.70
N MET A 42 -22.67 9.54 14.39
CA MET A 42 -24.01 9.48 13.80
C MET A 42 -24.21 10.49 12.67
N LYS A 43 -23.62 11.69 12.79
CA LYS A 43 -23.64 12.70 11.71
C LYS A 43 -22.82 12.21 10.51
N ILE A 44 -21.60 11.72 10.74
CA ILE A 44 -20.71 11.25 9.66
C ILE A 44 -21.27 10.00 8.99
N SER A 45 -21.88 9.06 9.73
CA SER A 45 -22.39 7.81 9.16
C SER A 45 -23.52 8.01 8.13
N LYS A 46 -24.31 9.08 8.30
CA LYS A 46 -25.35 9.50 7.35
C LYS A 46 -24.80 10.10 6.06
N LEU A 47 -23.67 10.80 6.15
CA LEU A 47 -23.08 11.54 5.02
C LEU A 47 -22.00 10.73 4.28
N ALA A 48 -21.27 9.89 5.02
CA ALA A 48 -20.17 9.09 4.48
C ALA A 48 -20.71 7.82 3.81
N SER A 49 -20.10 7.42 2.71
CA SER A 49 -20.45 6.24 1.92
C SER A 49 -19.22 5.73 1.19
N VAL A 50 -19.12 4.42 0.97
CA VAL A 50 -17.99 3.79 0.27
C VAL A 50 -18.16 3.87 -1.26
N VAL A 51 -19.40 4.01 -1.74
CA VAL A 51 -19.76 3.92 -3.16
C VAL A 51 -19.90 5.29 -3.81
N ASP A 52 -20.20 6.34 -3.03
CA ASP A 52 -20.73 7.60 -3.58
C ASP A 52 -19.69 8.70 -3.84
N GLY A 53 -18.41 8.48 -3.52
CA GLY A 53 -17.32 9.39 -3.91
C GLY A 53 -16.05 9.32 -3.05
N PRO A 54 -14.92 9.92 -3.50
CA PRO A 54 -13.64 9.88 -2.78
C PRO A 54 -13.70 10.49 -1.38
N LEU A 55 -14.36 11.65 -1.22
CA LEU A 55 -14.48 12.33 0.07
C LEU A 55 -15.32 11.51 1.04
N GLN A 56 -16.44 10.97 0.58
CA GLN A 56 -17.32 10.13 1.41
C GLN A 56 -16.63 8.83 1.82
N ARG A 57 -15.89 8.19 0.90
CA ARG A 57 -15.13 6.97 1.17
C ARG A 57 -14.02 7.22 2.20
N MET A 58 -13.23 8.28 1.99
CA MET A 58 -12.18 8.70 2.92
C MET A 58 -12.76 9.01 4.30
N SER A 59 -13.88 9.72 4.36
CA SER A 59 -14.52 10.08 5.62
C SER A 59 -15.05 8.86 6.37
N ARG A 60 -15.57 7.85 5.67
CA ARG A 60 -15.97 6.58 6.29
C ARG A 60 -14.76 5.86 6.90
N ILE A 61 -13.63 5.82 6.18
CA ILE A 61 -12.38 5.20 6.66
C ILE A 61 -11.83 5.95 7.88
N ILE A 62 -11.83 7.28 7.87
CA ILE A 62 -11.37 8.10 8.99
C ILE A 62 -12.26 7.88 10.21
N ALA A 63 -13.58 7.92 10.05
CA ALA A 63 -14.52 7.67 11.14
C ALA A 63 -14.33 6.28 11.76
N HIS A 64 -14.15 5.25 10.92
CA HIS A 64 -13.89 3.89 11.40
C HIS A 64 -12.54 3.82 12.16
N SER A 65 -11.50 4.50 11.67
CA SER A 65 -10.20 4.57 12.35
C SER A 65 -10.29 5.27 13.72
N LEU A 66 -11.07 6.35 13.82
CA LEU A 66 -11.33 7.04 15.09
C LEU A 66 -12.09 6.14 16.07
N ALA A 67 -13.11 5.41 15.61
CA ALA A 67 -13.82 4.46 16.45
C ALA A 67 -12.89 3.34 16.97
N ARG A 68 -12.03 2.80 16.10
CA ARG A 68 -11.01 1.81 16.52
C ARG A 68 -10.06 2.38 17.56
N ARG A 69 -9.59 3.63 17.39
CA ARG A 69 -8.73 4.31 18.37
C ARG A 69 -9.37 4.40 19.76
N LEU A 70 -10.69 4.59 19.85
CA LEU A 70 -11.42 4.63 21.12
C LEU A 70 -11.53 3.25 21.78
N ILE A 71 -11.64 2.19 20.98
CA ILE A 71 -11.80 0.81 21.47
C ILE A 71 -10.44 0.20 21.86
N CYS A 72 -9.36 0.55 21.15
CA CYS A 72 -8.02 -0.03 21.37
C CYS A 72 -7.51 0.00 22.82
N PRO A 73 -7.69 1.09 23.62
CA PRO A 73 -7.27 1.13 25.01
C PRO A 73 -8.09 0.23 25.94
N VAL A 74 -9.28 -0.22 25.52
CA VAL A 74 -10.18 -1.00 26.36
C VAL A 74 -9.76 -2.47 26.30
N GLN A 75 -9.22 -2.96 27.41
CA GLN A 75 -8.70 -4.33 27.53
C GLN A 75 -9.78 -5.36 27.15
N GLY A 76 -9.41 -6.32 26.31
CA GLY A 76 -10.30 -7.39 25.83
C GLY A 76 -11.23 -6.99 24.69
N PHE A 77 -11.71 -5.74 24.66
CA PHE A 77 -12.62 -5.26 23.61
C PHE A 77 -11.95 -5.17 22.24
N ALA A 78 -10.73 -4.61 22.17
CA ALA A 78 -10.00 -4.53 20.92
C ALA A 78 -9.78 -5.92 20.31
N ALA A 79 -9.35 -6.90 21.11
CA ALA A 79 -9.14 -8.27 20.65
C ALA A 79 -10.44 -8.99 20.25
N ALA A 80 -11.56 -8.67 20.91
CA ALA A 80 -12.86 -9.29 20.61
C ALA A 80 -13.57 -8.67 19.38
N LEU A 81 -13.39 -7.37 19.14
CA LEU A 81 -14.12 -6.62 18.10
C LEU A 81 -13.28 -6.34 16.84
N ILE A 82 -11.95 -6.38 16.94
CA ILE A 82 -11.05 -6.13 15.84
C ILE A 82 -10.35 -7.43 15.51
N ASP A 83 -10.91 -8.18 14.56
CA ASP A 83 -10.24 -9.34 13.97
C ASP A 83 -9.32 -8.88 12.82
N PRO A 84 -7.99 -8.98 12.95
CA PRO A 84 -7.07 -8.59 11.89
C PRO A 84 -7.18 -9.48 10.65
N SER A 85 -7.63 -10.73 10.80
CA SER A 85 -7.64 -11.72 9.71
C SER A 85 -8.58 -11.33 8.57
N HIS A 86 -9.68 -10.64 8.88
CA HIS A 86 -10.65 -10.14 7.90
C HIS A 86 -10.11 -9.04 6.96
N TYR A 87 -9.00 -8.37 7.32
CA TYR A 87 -8.42 -7.28 6.53
C TYR A 87 -7.08 -7.63 5.89
N LEU A 88 -6.54 -8.81 6.20
CA LEU A 88 -5.15 -9.18 5.93
C LEU A 88 -5.05 -10.52 5.18
N GLU A 89 -6.09 -10.91 4.44
CA GLU A 89 -5.92 -12.05 3.54
C GLU A 89 -4.83 -11.71 2.52
N GLN A 90 -3.77 -12.52 2.50
CA GLN A 90 -2.57 -12.26 1.72
C GLN A 90 -2.86 -12.11 0.22
N SER A 91 -3.83 -12.88 -0.29
CA SER A 91 -4.33 -12.82 -1.66
C SER A 91 -4.96 -11.46 -1.98
N CYS A 92 -5.83 -10.94 -1.11
CA CYS A 92 -6.46 -9.63 -1.24
C CYS A 92 -5.42 -8.50 -1.16
N LEU A 93 -4.44 -8.60 -0.25
CA LEU A 93 -3.35 -7.62 -0.16
C LEU A 93 -2.50 -7.60 -1.42
N ARG A 94 -2.16 -8.78 -1.98
CA ARG A 94 -1.44 -8.88 -3.24
C ARG A 94 -2.23 -8.23 -4.37
N ALA A 95 -3.51 -8.58 -4.52
CA ALA A 95 -4.38 -7.97 -5.54
C ALA A 95 -4.50 -6.46 -5.37
N ALA A 96 -4.61 -5.95 -4.14
CA ALA A 96 -4.69 -4.51 -3.88
C ALA A 96 -3.37 -3.78 -4.25
N ARG A 97 -2.21 -4.37 -3.96
CA ARG A 97 -0.89 -3.82 -4.31
C ARG A 97 -0.68 -3.78 -5.83
N GLU A 98 -1.01 -4.86 -6.53
CA GLU A 98 -0.94 -4.93 -8.00
C GLU A 98 -1.87 -3.89 -8.64
N ASN A 99 -3.14 -3.84 -8.20
CA ASN A 99 -4.09 -2.82 -8.70
C ASN A 99 -3.58 -1.40 -8.43
N PHE A 100 -2.97 -1.14 -7.28
CA PHE A 100 -2.41 0.18 -6.98
C PHE A 100 -1.26 0.54 -7.93
N ALA A 101 -0.37 -0.42 -8.23
CA ALA A 101 0.71 -0.22 -9.20
C ALA A 101 0.18 0.03 -10.62
N ASP A 102 -0.92 -0.61 -11.00
CA ASP A 102 -1.53 -0.47 -12.32
C ASP A 102 -2.28 0.86 -12.51
N ILE A 103 -3.02 1.33 -11.49
CA ILE A 103 -3.86 2.53 -11.61
C ILE A 103 -3.15 3.82 -11.22
N SER A 104 -2.07 3.75 -10.42
CA SER A 104 -1.40 4.92 -9.87
C SER A 104 0.01 5.10 -10.45
N PRO A 105 0.36 6.28 -11.00
CA PRO A 105 1.71 6.55 -11.47
C PRO A 105 2.72 6.74 -10.33
N TYR A 106 2.28 6.69 -9.07
CA TYR A 106 3.11 7.00 -7.92
C TYR A 106 4.31 6.05 -7.81
N LEU A 107 4.05 4.73 -7.81
CA LEU A 107 5.10 3.73 -7.75
C LEU A 107 5.96 3.80 -9.01
N SER A 108 5.33 3.94 -10.17
CA SER A 108 6.03 3.91 -11.45
C SER A 108 7.04 5.03 -11.61
N THR A 109 6.63 6.24 -11.24
CA THR A 109 7.49 7.42 -11.25
C THR A 109 8.64 7.25 -10.26
N GLY A 110 8.35 6.79 -9.04
CA GLY A 110 9.37 6.49 -8.03
C GLY A 110 10.41 5.49 -8.54
N PHE A 111 9.97 4.38 -9.14
CA PHE A 111 10.86 3.37 -9.70
C PHE A 111 11.75 3.90 -10.81
N VAL A 112 11.22 4.70 -11.75
CA VAL A 112 12.02 5.30 -12.82
C VAL A 112 13.08 6.24 -12.25
N THR A 113 12.71 7.10 -11.29
CA THR A 113 13.65 8.02 -10.63
C THR A 113 14.74 7.28 -9.86
N ILE A 114 14.37 6.28 -9.05
CA ILE A 114 15.30 5.46 -8.26
C ILE A 114 16.24 4.69 -9.19
N ASN A 115 15.71 4.03 -10.22
CA ASN A 115 16.51 3.28 -11.19
C ASN A 115 17.50 4.18 -11.91
N ARG A 116 17.07 5.39 -12.32
CA ARG A 116 17.95 6.35 -12.98
C ARG A 116 19.11 6.76 -12.07
N ALA A 117 18.82 7.13 -10.82
CA ALA A 117 19.84 7.52 -9.86
C ALA A 117 20.82 6.37 -9.56
N MET A 118 20.32 5.14 -9.42
CA MET A 118 21.18 3.96 -9.23
C MET A 118 22.09 3.73 -10.44
N LEU A 119 21.55 3.75 -11.66
CA LEU A 119 22.32 3.51 -12.89
C LEU A 119 23.44 4.54 -13.09
N GLU A 120 23.17 5.81 -12.80
CA GLU A 120 24.19 6.87 -12.83
C GLU A 120 25.30 6.62 -11.81
N GLN A 121 24.92 6.22 -10.59
CA GLN A 121 25.90 5.97 -9.52
C GLN A 121 26.78 4.75 -9.77
N VAL A 122 26.27 3.72 -10.46
CA VAL A 122 26.99 2.45 -10.68
C VAL A 122 27.50 2.25 -12.11
N GLN A 123 27.53 3.30 -12.92
CA GLN A 123 27.86 3.24 -14.35
C GLN A 123 29.15 2.45 -14.66
N ASP A 124 30.22 2.67 -13.89
CA ASP A 124 31.55 2.09 -14.12
C ASP A 124 31.84 0.86 -13.24
N GLN A 125 30.85 0.39 -12.47
CA GLN A 125 31.03 -0.73 -11.54
C GLN A 125 30.88 -2.07 -12.25
N LYS A 126 31.80 -3.00 -11.98
CA LYS A 126 31.77 -4.37 -12.52
C LYS A 126 30.90 -5.32 -11.68
N VAL A 127 30.70 -5.00 -10.41
CA VAL A 127 29.88 -5.77 -9.48
C VAL A 127 28.93 -4.80 -8.79
N VAL A 128 27.64 -5.08 -8.83
CA VAL A 128 26.58 -4.26 -8.25
C VAL A 128 25.76 -5.11 -7.29
N ARG A 129 25.54 -4.61 -6.08
CA ARG A 129 24.67 -5.24 -5.08
C ARG A 129 23.55 -4.28 -4.74
N ILE A 130 22.32 -4.75 -4.88
CA ILE A 130 21.11 -3.99 -4.58
C ILE A 130 20.38 -4.69 -3.44
N VAL A 131 19.99 -3.92 -2.43
CA VAL A 131 19.15 -4.40 -1.32
C VAL A 131 17.82 -3.66 -1.40
N ASP A 132 16.78 -4.40 -1.75
CA ASP A 132 15.41 -3.90 -1.84
C ASP A 132 14.71 -4.02 -0.49
N LEU A 133 14.48 -2.85 0.13
CA LEU A 133 13.79 -2.66 1.40
C LEU A 133 12.40 -2.02 1.22
N SER A 134 11.86 -2.05 0.00
CA SER A 134 10.56 -1.43 -0.31
C SER A 134 9.36 -2.22 0.23
N CYS A 135 9.57 -3.47 0.66
CA CYS A 135 8.57 -4.34 1.28
C CYS A 135 7.22 -4.31 0.55
N SER A 136 6.18 -3.71 1.13
CA SER A 136 4.84 -3.71 0.55
C SER A 136 4.74 -3.02 -0.82
N THR A 137 5.73 -2.21 -1.19
CA THR A 137 5.82 -1.56 -2.50
C THR A 137 6.81 -2.24 -3.45
N THR A 138 7.44 -3.35 -3.04
CA THR A 138 8.30 -4.14 -3.94
C THR A 138 7.50 -4.61 -5.16
N HIS A 139 8.07 -4.40 -6.35
CA HIS A 139 7.43 -4.82 -7.59
C HIS A 139 8.44 -5.36 -8.60
N GLN A 140 8.13 -6.50 -9.20
CA GLN A 140 9.02 -7.20 -10.15
C GLN A 140 9.42 -6.34 -11.35
N TRP A 141 8.55 -5.44 -11.81
CA TRP A 141 8.88 -4.61 -12.98
C TRP A 141 10.16 -3.82 -12.74
N GLN A 142 10.39 -3.34 -11.50
CA GLN A 142 11.45 -2.37 -11.23
C GLN A 142 12.79 -2.99 -11.59
N TRP A 143 12.93 -4.24 -11.17
CA TRP A 143 14.13 -5.04 -11.34
C TRP A 143 14.23 -5.61 -12.75
N ILE A 144 13.12 -5.96 -13.41
CA ILE A 144 13.13 -6.30 -14.85
C ILE A 144 13.72 -5.13 -15.65
N LYS A 145 13.31 -3.90 -15.37
CA LYS A 145 13.81 -2.71 -16.05
C LYS A 145 15.31 -2.51 -15.79
N ILE A 146 15.77 -2.69 -14.56
CA ILE A 146 17.20 -2.65 -14.22
C ILE A 146 18.01 -3.71 -14.99
N LEU A 147 17.50 -4.94 -15.11
CA LEU A 147 18.17 -5.99 -15.90
C LEU A 147 18.33 -5.57 -17.37
N GLN A 148 17.28 -5.01 -17.97
CA GLN A 148 17.32 -4.51 -19.35
C GLN A 148 18.30 -3.34 -19.53
N ASP A 149 18.32 -2.41 -18.58
CA ASP A 149 19.18 -1.24 -18.64
C ASP A 149 20.66 -1.63 -18.44
N PHE A 150 20.96 -2.57 -17.55
CA PHE A 150 22.31 -3.12 -17.40
C PHE A 150 22.78 -3.92 -18.62
N HIS A 151 21.89 -4.72 -19.23
CA HIS A 151 22.21 -5.42 -20.48
C HIS A 151 22.62 -4.44 -21.59
N SER A 152 21.99 -3.26 -21.63
CA SER A 152 22.22 -2.22 -22.64
C SER A 152 23.40 -1.29 -22.31
N ARG A 153 24.10 -1.51 -21.18
CA ARG A 153 25.15 -0.61 -20.69
C ARG A 153 26.39 -0.65 -21.58
N PRO A 154 26.95 0.51 -21.97
CA PRO A 154 28.26 0.59 -22.63
C PRO A 154 29.34 -0.05 -21.73
N GLY A 155 30.16 -0.93 -22.29
CA GLY A 155 31.15 -1.71 -21.51
C GLY A 155 30.61 -3.03 -20.94
N GLY A 156 29.33 -3.33 -21.17
CA GLY A 156 28.70 -4.60 -20.82
C GLY A 156 28.05 -4.62 -19.43
N PRO A 157 27.23 -5.65 -19.16
CA PRO A 157 26.52 -5.76 -17.89
C PRO A 157 27.46 -6.06 -16.71
N PRO A 158 27.16 -5.57 -15.50
CA PRO A 158 27.86 -5.97 -14.29
C PRO A 158 27.43 -7.38 -13.84
N GLU A 159 28.20 -7.97 -12.94
CA GLU A 159 27.66 -8.98 -12.03
C GLU A 159 26.66 -8.30 -11.08
N LEU A 160 25.41 -8.75 -11.09
CA LEU A 160 24.33 -8.17 -10.32
C LEU A 160 23.84 -9.13 -9.24
N ARG A 161 23.80 -8.66 -8.00
CA ARG A 161 23.16 -9.35 -6.88
C ARG A 161 22.02 -8.51 -6.33
N LEU A 162 20.81 -9.06 -6.33
CA LEU A 162 19.62 -8.43 -5.78
C LEU A 162 19.17 -9.20 -4.53
N THR A 163 19.11 -8.52 -3.39
CA THR A 163 18.52 -9.05 -2.17
C THR A 163 17.17 -8.38 -1.95
N VAL A 164 16.10 -9.15 -1.77
CA VAL A 164 14.73 -8.61 -1.56
C VAL A 164 14.20 -9.04 -0.20
N VAL A 165 13.76 -8.06 0.60
CA VAL A 165 13.13 -8.29 1.90
C VAL A 165 11.62 -8.17 1.78
N HIS A 166 10.90 -9.26 2.03
CA HIS A 166 9.44 -9.27 1.96
C HIS A 166 8.82 -10.31 2.91
N GLU A 167 7.60 -10.05 3.38
CA GLU A 167 6.87 -10.93 4.31
C GLU A 167 6.23 -12.15 3.64
N ASP A 168 5.95 -12.05 2.34
CA ASP A 168 5.29 -13.07 1.53
C ASP A 168 6.32 -13.93 0.78
N SER A 169 6.49 -15.18 1.21
CA SER A 169 7.42 -16.13 0.59
C SER A 169 7.02 -16.50 -0.83
N GLU A 170 5.72 -16.64 -1.11
CA GLU A 170 5.23 -17.04 -2.44
C GLU A 170 5.48 -15.90 -3.45
N PHE A 171 5.28 -14.66 -3.03
CA PHE A 171 5.68 -13.49 -3.81
C PHE A 171 7.18 -13.50 -4.14
N LEU A 172 8.03 -13.78 -3.14
CA LEU A 172 9.49 -13.85 -3.34
C LEU A 172 9.88 -14.97 -4.31
N ASP A 173 9.24 -16.13 -4.22
CA ASP A 173 9.49 -17.27 -5.12
C ASP A 173 9.08 -16.96 -6.56
N ASN A 174 7.91 -16.35 -6.75
CA ASN A 174 7.44 -15.91 -8.07
C ASN A 174 8.35 -14.85 -8.68
N MET A 175 8.78 -13.88 -7.87
CA MET A 175 9.69 -12.82 -8.27
C MET A 175 11.06 -13.37 -8.65
N GLN A 176 11.62 -14.30 -7.84
CA GLN A 176 12.88 -14.97 -8.14
C GLN A 176 12.81 -15.71 -9.47
N ALA A 177 11.77 -16.53 -9.68
CA ALA A 177 11.59 -17.27 -10.92
C ALA A 177 11.50 -16.34 -12.14
N CYS A 178 10.74 -15.24 -12.03
CA CYS A 178 10.59 -14.25 -13.08
C CYS A 178 11.92 -13.56 -13.42
N LEU A 179 12.63 -13.04 -12.42
CA LEU A 179 13.87 -12.30 -12.62
C LEU A 179 15.02 -13.19 -13.08
N CYS A 180 15.16 -14.39 -12.54
CA CYS A 180 16.16 -15.36 -12.99
C CYS A 180 15.93 -15.76 -14.46
N LYS A 181 14.67 -15.97 -14.87
CA LYS A 181 14.34 -16.25 -16.28
C LYS A 181 14.72 -15.08 -17.18
N GLN A 182 14.41 -13.85 -16.78
CA GLN A 182 14.78 -12.66 -17.57
C GLN A 182 16.29 -12.46 -17.65
N ALA A 183 17.01 -12.63 -16.54
CA ALA A 183 18.47 -12.55 -16.52
C ALA A 183 19.13 -13.60 -17.41
N ALA A 184 18.62 -14.84 -17.41
CA ALA A 184 19.10 -15.89 -18.30
C ALA A 184 18.89 -15.54 -19.78
N ASN A 185 17.72 -15.00 -20.14
CA ASN A 185 17.44 -14.55 -21.51
C ASN A 185 18.39 -13.43 -21.97
N LEU A 186 18.71 -12.50 -21.05
CA LEU A 186 19.63 -11.40 -21.29
C LEU A 186 21.11 -11.78 -21.10
N LYS A 187 21.41 -13.04 -20.76
CA LYS A 187 22.75 -13.58 -20.48
C LYS A 187 23.52 -12.76 -19.43
N LEU A 188 22.83 -12.34 -18.37
CA LEU A 188 23.40 -11.58 -17.27
C LEU A 188 23.95 -12.51 -16.18
N CYS A 189 25.08 -12.14 -15.57
CA CYS A 189 25.53 -12.74 -14.31
C CYS A 189 24.67 -12.19 -13.17
N PHE A 190 23.62 -12.93 -12.80
CA PHE A 190 22.61 -12.47 -11.84
C PHE A 190 22.43 -13.44 -10.67
N TYR A 191 22.31 -12.88 -9.46
CA TYR A 191 22.03 -13.59 -8.22
C TYR A 191 20.85 -12.94 -7.52
N PHE A 192 19.92 -13.75 -7.02
CA PHE A 192 18.77 -13.31 -6.25
C PHE A 192 18.79 -13.94 -4.86
N ASP A 193 18.82 -13.12 -3.81
CA ASP A 193 18.68 -13.56 -2.42
C ASP A 193 17.33 -13.11 -1.88
N LYS A 194 16.53 -14.07 -1.41
CA LYS A 194 15.28 -13.80 -0.71
C LYS A 194 15.53 -13.71 0.79
N VAL A 195 14.96 -12.68 1.43
CA VAL A 195 14.95 -12.52 2.89
C VAL A 195 13.50 -12.42 3.33
N ILE A 196 13.01 -13.45 4.01
CA ILE A 196 11.64 -13.47 4.54
C ILE A 196 11.63 -12.67 5.85
N GLY A 197 10.92 -11.56 5.86
CA GLY A 197 10.87 -10.70 7.05
C GLY A 197 10.05 -9.45 6.85
N LYS A 198 9.81 -8.76 7.98
CA LYS A 198 9.23 -7.42 8.02
C LYS A 198 10.29 -6.47 8.53
N LEU A 199 10.31 -5.25 7.98
CA LEU A 199 11.08 -4.16 8.58
C LEU A 199 10.34 -3.67 9.82
N GLU A 200 11.06 -3.55 10.92
CA GLU A 200 10.55 -2.83 12.10
C GLU A 200 10.46 -1.35 11.73
N THR A 201 9.27 -0.77 11.88
CA THR A 201 8.98 0.65 11.67
C THR A 201 8.45 1.27 12.95
#